data_AF-A0A5E6NCH7-F1
#
_entry.id   AF-A0A5E6NCH7-F1
#
_cell.length_a   1.000
_cell.length_b   1.000
_cell.length_c   1.000
_cell.angle_alpha   90.00
_cell.angle_beta   90.00
_cell.angle_gamma   90.00
#
_symmetry.space_group_name_H-M   'P 1'
#
loop_
_entity.id
_entity.type
_entity.pdbx_description
1 polymer ?
#
loop_
_entity_poly.entity_id
_entity_poly.type
_entity_poly.pdbx_seq_one_letter_code
_entity_poly.pdbx_strand_id
1 'polypeptide(L)' 'MQNNKNGGRVRLKDIQNMLAKDFNIHYQNINGVHYLLTKLGLSWISARSKHPKQDKEAQALYKKLQTKGNRCLTCGHRLK' A
#
# COMPACT_ATOMS: atom_id res chain seq x y z
N MET A 1 11.88 7.04 -0.89
CA MET A 1 11.70 6.17 0.30
C MET A 1 11.28 4.74 -0.05
N GLN A 2 10.12 4.48 -0.69
CA GLN A 2 9.65 3.10 -0.97
C GLN A 2 10.17 2.49 -2.28
N ASN A 3 10.45 3.30 -3.31
CA ASN A 3 10.90 2.80 -4.62
C ASN A 3 12.27 2.10 -4.57
N ASN A 4 13.11 2.45 -3.58
CA ASN A 4 14.43 1.84 -3.36
C ASN A 4 14.40 0.66 -2.37
N LYS A 5 13.23 0.28 -1.85
CA LYS A 5 13.08 -0.87 -0.94
C LYS A 5 12.36 -2.00 -1.67
N ASN A 6 12.84 -3.24 -1.52
CA ASN A 6 12.21 -4.45 -2.06
C ASN A 6 10.85 -4.81 -1.40
N GLY A 7 10.20 -3.86 -0.71
CA GLY A 7 8.90 -4.05 -0.08
C GLY A 7 8.80 -3.52 1.35
N GLY A 8 7.79 -4.01 2.07
CA GLY A 8 7.54 -3.72 3.49
C GLY A 8 6.66 -2.49 3.76
N ARG A 9 6.61 -2.10 5.04
CA ARG A 9 5.89 -0.94 5.57
C ARG A 9 6.91 0.12 6.01
N VAL A 10 6.59 1.40 5.76
CA VAL A 10 7.37 2.52 6.28
C VAL A 10 7.12 2.64 7.79
N ARG A 11 8.20 2.64 8.58
CA ARG A 11 8.17 2.84 10.03
C ARG A 11 8.50 4.29 10.37
N LEU A 12 8.13 4.73 11.58
CA LEU A 12 8.50 6.07 12.07
C LEU A 12 10.02 6.30 12.05
N LYS A 13 10.83 5.27 12.31
CA LYS A 13 12.30 5.31 12.19
C LYS A 13 12.77 5.60 10.75
N ASP A 14 12.07 5.08 9.74
CA ASP A 14 12.39 5.35 8.34
C ASP A 14 12.12 6.82 8.00
N ILE A 15 11.03 7.38 8.54
CA ILE A 15 10.68 8.80 8.39
C ILE A 15 11.68 9.69 9.14
N GLN A 16 12.11 9.29 10.34
CA GLN A 16 13.18 9.98 11.08
C GLN A 16 14.47 10.06 10.23
N ASN A 17 14.86 8.95 9.61
CA ASN A 17 16.05 8.90 8.75
C ASN A 17 15.86 9.72 7.46
N MET A 18 14.65 9.76 6.89
CA MET A 18 14.31 10.64 5.76
C MET A 18 14.50 12.10 6.13
N LEU A 19 13.95 12.52 7.26
CA LEU A 19 14.02 13.90 7.73
C LEU A 19 15.46 14.34 7.95
N ALA A 20 16.31 13.47 8.50
CA ALA A 20 17.72 13.73 8.66
C ALA A 20 18.48 13.83 7.32
N LYS A 21 18.18 12.92 6.36
CA LYS A 21 18.91 12.87 5.08
C LYS A 21 18.48 13.95 4.09
N ASP A 22 17.18 14.12 3.91
CA ASP A 22 16.62 14.93 2.83
C ASP A 22 16.36 16.38 3.28
N PHE A 23 16.19 16.60 4.58
CA PHE A 23 15.83 17.91 5.15
C PHE A 23 16.79 18.41 6.24
N ASN A 24 17.82 17.62 6.61
CA ASN A 24 18.75 17.92 7.72
C ASN A 24 18.06 18.20 9.07
N ILE A 25 16.87 17.61 9.29
CA ILE A 25 16.12 17.74 10.55
C ILE A 25 16.36 16.51 11.41
N HIS A 26 17.01 16.70 12.55
CA HIS A 26 17.43 15.62 13.45
C HIS A 26 16.52 15.55 14.66
N TYR A 27 15.55 14.66 14.63
CA TYR A 27 14.77 14.31 15.82
C TYR A 27 15.57 13.35 16.70
N GLN A 28 15.72 13.67 17.99
CA GLN A 28 16.35 12.76 18.96
C GLN A 28 15.45 11.55 19.27
N ASN A 29 14.13 11.77 19.37
CA ASN A 29 13.15 10.74 19.72
C ASN A 29 12.13 10.53 18.60
N ILE A 30 11.75 9.27 18.38
CA ILE A 30 10.69 8.82 17.46
C ILE A 30 9.34 9.48 17.79
N ASN A 31 9.07 9.79 19.06
CA ASN A 31 7.85 10.48 19.48
C ASN A 31 7.69 11.86 18.84
N GLY A 32 8.80 12.58 18.60
CA GLY A 32 8.77 13.88 17.91
C GLY A 32 8.30 13.75 16.46
N VAL A 33 8.73 12.68 15.77
CA VAL A 33 8.27 12.36 14.42
C VAL A 33 6.79 11.97 14.41
N HIS A 34 6.34 11.19 15.40
CA HIS A 34 4.93 10.85 15.52
C HIS A 34 4.05 12.09 15.77
N TYR A 35 4.49 13.02 16.62
CA TYR A 35 3.80 14.27 16.88
C TYR A 35 3.69 15.14 15.62
N LEU A 36 4.79 15.28 14.87
CA LEU A 36 4.80 15.96 13.58
C LEU A 36 3.76 15.38 12.62
N LEU A 37 3.76 14.06 12.44
CA LEU A 37 2.80 13.39 11.55
C LEU A 37 1.36 13.58 12.02
N THR A 38 1.12 13.61 13.33
CA THR A 38 -0.20 13.84 13.90
C THR A 38 -0.67 15.26 13.60
N LYS A 39 0.20 16.26 13.76
CA LYS A 39 -0.10 17.66 13.40
C LYS A 39 -0.39 17.86 11.92
N LEU A 40 0.23 17.05 11.05
CA LEU A 40 -0.01 17.05 9.62
C LEU A 40 -1.24 16.20 9.20
N GLY A 41 -1.92 15.52 10.13
CA GLY A 41 -3.04 14.63 9.82
C GLY A 41 -2.64 13.33 9.10
N LEU A 42 -1.37 12.91 9.23
CA LEU A 42 -0.79 11.76 8.55
C LEU A 42 -0.56 10.55 9.46
N SER A 43 -0.83 10.66 10.78
CA SER A 43 -0.49 9.64 11.77
C SER A 43 -1.13 8.26 11.53
N TRP A 44 -2.31 8.23 10.90
CA TRP A 44 -3.04 7.00 10.57
C TRP A 44 -2.77 6.46 9.17
N ILE A 45 -1.99 7.17 8.34
CA ILE A 45 -1.74 6.75 6.96
C ILE A 45 -0.67 5.66 6.95
N SER A 46 -1.04 4.44 6.54
CA SER A 46 -0.07 3.36 6.38
C SER A 46 0.62 3.47 5.01
N ALA A 47 1.86 3.94 4.99
CA ALA A 47 2.70 3.81 3.80
C ALA A 47 3.20 2.36 3.66
N ARG A 48 2.57 1.62 2.74
CA ARG A 48 2.89 0.22 2.37
C ARG A 48 3.43 0.17 0.95
N SER A 49 4.39 -0.69 0.71
CA SER A 49 4.94 -0.88 -0.63
C SER A 49 3.87 -1.40 -1.57
N LYS A 50 3.93 -0.96 -2.83
CA LYS A 50 3.10 -1.52 -3.90
C LYS A 50 3.61 -2.92 -4.22
N HIS A 51 2.74 -3.92 -4.23
CA HIS A 51 3.13 -5.27 -4.59
C HIS A 51 3.42 -5.35 -6.10
N PRO A 52 4.53 -5.94 -6.56
CA PRO A 52 4.89 -6.00 -7.98
C PRO A 52 3.84 -6.69 -8.86
N LYS A 53 3.09 -7.68 -8.32
CA LYS A 53 2.00 -8.35 -9.04
C LYS A 53 0.64 -7.65 -8.89
N GLN A 54 0.61 -6.40 -8.44
CA GLN A 54 -0.61 -5.61 -8.34
C GLN A 54 -0.99 -4.99 -9.69
N ASP A 55 -1.25 -5.85 -10.67
CA ASP A 55 -1.85 -5.44 -11.94
C ASP A 55 -3.35 -5.22 -11.73
N LYS A 56 -3.79 -3.97 -11.90
CA LYS A 56 -5.20 -3.58 -11.71
C LYS A 56 -6.11 -4.16 -12.77
N GLU A 57 -5.62 -4.29 -14.01
CA GLU A 57 -6.42 -4.78 -15.14
C GLU A 57 -6.64 -6.28 -15.00
N ALA A 58 -5.58 -7.04 -14.69
CA ALA A 58 -5.69 -8.46 -14.40
C ALA A 58 -6.62 -8.74 -13.21
N GLN A 59 -6.54 -7.94 -12.13
CA GLN A 59 -7.44 -8.04 -10.99
C GLN A 59 -8.90 -7.71 -11.34
N ALA A 60 -9.12 -6.67 -12.16
CA ALA A 60 -10.45 -6.30 -12.60
C ALA A 60 -11.06 -7.37 -13.53
N LEU A 61 -10.26 -7.92 -14.45
CA LEU A 61 -10.64 -9.03 -15.33
C LEU A 61 -11.01 -10.27 -14.51
N TYR A 62 -10.15 -10.67 -13.57
CA TYR A 62 -10.41 -11.80 -12.67
C TYR A 62 -11.73 -11.64 -11.90
N LYS A 63 -11.96 -10.46 -11.30
CA LYS A 63 -13.21 -10.16 -10.59
C LYS A 63 -14.44 -10.26 -11.50
N LYS A 64 -14.37 -9.70 -12.72
CA LYS A 64 -15.44 -9.77 -13.73
C LYS A 64 -15.71 -11.21 -14.18
N LEU A 65 -14.67 -12.04 -14.32
CA LEU A 65 -14.78 -13.45 -14.66
C LEU A 65 -15.39 -14.27 -13.51
N GLN A 66 -15.05 -13.98 -12.26
CA GLN A 66 -15.69 -14.60 -11.08
C GLN A 66 -17.20 -14.31 -11.00
N THR A 67 -17.64 -13.09 -11.35
CA THR A 67 -19.08 -12.78 -11.41
C THR A 67 -19.81 -13.56 -12.51
N LYS A 68 -19.09 -14.04 -13.53
CA LYS A 68 -19.61 -14.92 -14.58
C LYS A 68 -19.49 -16.41 -14.23
N GLY A 69 -19.32 -16.76 -12.95
CA GLY A 69 -19.25 -18.13 -12.47
C GLY A 69 -20.33 -19.04 -13.07
N ASN A 70 -19.85 -20.12 -13.70
CA ASN A 70 -20.57 -21.32 -14.11
C ASN A 70 -21.73 -21.15 -15.08
N ARG A 71 -21.77 -20.11 -15.92
CA ARG A 71 -22.70 -20.12 -17.07
C ARG A 71 -22.07 -20.84 -18.24
N CYS A 72 -22.53 -22.06 -18.48
CA CYS A 72 -22.41 -22.74 -19.76
C CYS A 72 -22.81 -21.76 -20.88
N LEU A 73 -21.84 -21.35 -21.73
CA LEU A 73 -22.07 -20.36 -22.80
C LEU A 73 -23.09 -20.84 -23.84
N THR A 74 -23.39 -22.14 -23.87
CA THR A 74 -24.35 -22.76 -24.78
C THR A 74 -25.71 -23.05 -24.13
N CYS A 75 -25.83 -23.04 -22.78
CA CYS A 75 -27.01 -23.58 -22.11
C CYS A 75 -27.53 -22.82 -20.88
N GLY A 76 -26.95 -21.67 -20.52
CA GLY A 76 -27.60 -20.71 -19.60
C GLY A 76 -27.83 -21.14 -18.15
N HIS A 77 -27.51 -22.37 -17.75
CA HIS A 77 -27.66 -22.83 -16.37
C HIS A 77 -26.35 -22.79 -15.58
N ARG A 78 -26.50 -22.54 -14.26
CA ARG A 78 -25.44 -22.56 -13.25
C ARG A 78 -25.08 -24.01 -12.95
N LEU A 79 -23.89 -24.47 -13.35
CA LEU A 79 -23.37 -25.77 -12.92
C LEU A 79 -23.24 -25.76 -11.40
N LYS A 80 -24.00 -26.64 -10.75
CA LYS A 80 -24.06 -26.85 -9.31
C LYS A 80 -23.06 -27.92 -8.90
#